data_AF-A0A357AFL6-F1
#
_entry.id   AF-A0A357AFL6-F1
#
_cell.length_a   1.000
_cell.length_b   1.000
_cell.length_c   1.000
_cell.angle_alpha   90.00
_cell.angle_beta   90.00
_cell.angle_gamma   90.00
#
_symmetry.space_group_name_H-M   'P 1'
#
loop_
_entity.id
_entity.type
_entity.pdbx_description
1 polymer ?
#
loop_
_entity_poly.entity_id
_entity_poly.type
_entity_poly.pdbx_seq_one_letter_code
_entity_poly.pdbx_strand_id
1 'polypeptide(L)'
;MNVEYVPEYAKELVWEGNLSELQDQRSLFEIQSSRIDRLLGKVDVVVTDSPVLLNAIYDPQHDQKLYAEVIKKHREHNTLNLFVQRGSEFQQAGRIHDLSQSQEIDRGIQSLLTQENVPFETVTHADYLQAVQDVQPNNQVQKEGQHAQTQEERDAFSLGRRSAQEIMRAGYQPFYDKGNLHIFQNPETGGFQFYAVS
;
A
#
# COMPACT_ATOMS: atom_id res chain seq x y z
N MET A 1 -0.40 2.50 19.35
CA MET A 1 -0.59 3.29 18.10
C MET A 1 -2.03 3.10 17.72
N ASN A 2 -2.79 4.18 17.51
CA ASN A 2 -4.16 4.08 17.04
C ASN A 2 -4.18 4.02 15.51
N VAL A 3 -4.55 2.88 14.94
CA VAL A 3 -4.51 2.64 13.50
C VAL A 3 -5.89 2.24 13.03
N GLU A 4 -6.36 2.86 11.96
CA GLU A 4 -7.62 2.49 11.31
C GLU A 4 -7.37 2.06 9.87
N TYR A 5 -8.10 1.01 9.45
CA TYR A 5 -8.07 0.51 8.09
C TYR A 5 -9.28 1.02 7.30
N VAL A 6 -9.04 1.55 6.11
CA VAL A 6 -10.07 1.97 5.17
C VAL A 6 -10.00 1.07 3.94
N PRO A 7 -10.94 0.12 3.78
CA PRO A 7 -10.95 -0.74 2.60
C PRO A 7 -11.39 0.01 1.34
N GLU A 8 -11.05 -0.57 0.19
CA GLU A 8 -11.55 -0.16 -1.12
C GLU A 8 -13.08 -0.20 -1.24
N TYR A 9 -13.68 0.97 -1.47
CA TYR A 9 -15.12 1.05 -1.71
C TYR A 9 -15.58 0.33 -2.99
N ALA A 10 -14.80 0.40 -4.07
CA ALA A 10 -15.12 -0.30 -5.32
C ALA A 10 -15.28 -1.82 -5.13
N LYS A 11 -14.49 -2.41 -4.23
CA LYS A 11 -14.58 -3.84 -3.93
C LYS A 11 -15.87 -4.19 -3.18
N GLU A 12 -16.36 -3.32 -2.30
CA GLU A 12 -17.68 -3.48 -1.66
C GLU A 12 -18.78 -3.52 -2.73
N LEU A 13 -18.75 -2.60 -3.70
CA LEU A 13 -19.72 -2.58 -4.80
C LEU A 13 -19.66 -3.85 -5.67
N VAL A 14 -18.47 -4.41 -5.90
CA VAL A 14 -18.32 -5.72 -6.58
C VAL A 14 -19.01 -6.83 -5.79
N TRP A 15 -18.84 -6.86 -4.46
CA TRP A 15 -19.50 -7.84 -3.60
C TRP A 15 -21.03 -7.66 -3.56
N GLU A 16 -21.49 -6.42 -3.61
CA GLU A 16 -22.92 -6.06 -3.66
C GLU A 16 -23.54 -6.27 -5.05
N GLY A 17 -22.73 -6.59 -6.07
CA GLY A 17 -23.17 -6.74 -7.45
C GLY A 17 -23.56 -5.41 -8.12
N ASN A 18 -23.20 -4.27 -7.53
CA ASN A 18 -23.54 -2.94 -8.02
C ASN A 18 -22.48 -2.40 -9.01
N LEU A 19 -22.35 -3.08 -10.15
CA LEU A 19 -21.30 -2.79 -11.13
C LEU A 19 -21.51 -1.48 -11.90
N SER A 20 -22.73 -0.94 -11.93
CA SER A 20 -23.03 0.35 -12.59
C SER A 20 -22.35 1.52 -11.90
N GLU A 21 -22.27 1.51 -10.56
CA GLU A 21 -21.60 2.56 -9.79
C GLU A 21 -20.09 2.58 -10.00
N LEU A 22 -19.50 1.46 -10.45
CA LEU A 22 -18.07 1.40 -10.77
C LEU A 22 -17.68 2.27 -11.97
N GLN A 23 -18.66 2.66 -12.80
CA GLN A 23 -18.42 3.54 -13.95
C GLN A 23 -18.37 5.02 -13.55
N ASP A 24 -18.88 5.38 -12.37
CA ASP A 24 -18.83 6.74 -11.84
C ASP A 24 -17.61 6.93 -10.95
N GLN A 25 -16.45 7.13 -11.57
CA GLN A 25 -15.20 7.37 -10.83
C GLN A 25 -15.23 8.65 -10.00
N ARG A 26 -16.09 9.62 -10.34
CA ARG A 26 -16.27 10.83 -9.54
C ARG A 26 -16.90 10.49 -8.19
N SER A 27 -18.01 9.76 -8.21
CA SER A 27 -18.68 9.31 -6.99
C SER A 27 -17.79 8.38 -6.16
N LEU A 28 -17.06 7.47 -6.80
CA LEU A 28 -16.08 6.62 -6.12
C LEU A 28 -14.99 7.43 -5.41
N PHE A 29 -14.42 8.43 -6.10
CA PHE A 29 -13.41 9.32 -5.52
C PHE A 29 -13.96 10.08 -4.31
N GLU A 30 -15.15 10.67 -4.41
CA GLU A 30 -15.75 11.45 -3.32
C GLU A 30 -16.02 10.59 -2.08
N ILE A 31 -16.55 9.38 -2.27
CA ILE A 31 -16.82 8.45 -1.17
C ILE A 31 -15.52 7.94 -0.54
N GLN A 32 -14.55 7.50 -1.36
CA GLN A 32 -13.27 7.00 -0.85
C GLN A 32 -12.50 8.10 -0.10
N SER A 33 -12.49 9.33 -0.64
CA SER A 33 -11.90 10.50 0.03
C SER A 33 -12.57 10.78 1.38
N SER A 34 -13.90 10.80 1.43
CA SER A 34 -14.65 11.05 2.67
C SER A 34 -14.37 10.00 3.75
N ARG A 35 -14.21 8.73 3.36
CA ARG A 35 -13.86 7.61 4.27
C ARG A 35 -12.48 7.78 4.91
N ILE A 36 -11.53 8.36 4.19
CA ILE A 36 -10.19 8.70 4.70
C ILE A 36 -10.26 9.98 5.54
N ASP A 37 -10.84 11.05 4.99
CA ASP A 37 -10.87 12.39 5.60
C ASP A 37 -11.54 12.39 6.98
N ARG A 38 -12.57 11.57 7.19
CA ARG A 38 -13.25 11.47 8.50
C ARG A 38 -12.35 10.99 9.64
N LEU A 39 -11.21 10.35 9.34
CA LEU A 39 -10.27 9.82 10.32
C LEU A 39 -9.09 10.76 10.59
N LEU A 40 -8.86 11.75 9.71
CA LEU A 40 -7.74 12.68 9.86
C LEU A 40 -7.86 13.46 11.17
N GLY A 41 -6.75 13.51 11.92
CA GLY A 41 -6.68 14.14 13.24
C GLY A 41 -7.33 13.35 14.37
N LYS A 42 -7.91 12.16 14.11
CA LYS A 42 -8.53 11.29 15.12
C LYS A 42 -7.71 10.03 15.43
N VAL A 43 -6.84 9.63 14.52
CA VAL A 43 -6.00 8.42 14.62
C VAL A 43 -4.55 8.76 14.32
N ASP A 44 -3.62 7.91 14.77
CA ASP A 44 -2.18 8.10 14.50
C ASP A 44 -1.88 7.79 13.02
N VAL A 45 -2.49 6.73 12.47
CA VAL A 45 -2.25 6.25 11.10
C VAL A 45 -3.55 5.74 10.48
N VAL A 46 -3.77 6.06 9.20
CA VAL A 46 -4.77 5.42 8.34
C VAL A 46 -4.05 4.52 7.35
N VAL A 47 -4.47 3.27 7.25
CA VAL A 47 -3.99 2.33 6.23
C VAL A 47 -5.11 2.11 5.22
N THR A 48 -4.81 2.19 3.93
CA THR A 48 -5.79 1.96 2.86
C THR A 48 -5.15 1.14 1.73
N ASP A 49 -5.90 0.17 1.20
CA ASP A 49 -5.57 -0.55 -0.03
C ASP A 49 -6.11 0.14 -1.29
N SER A 50 -6.88 1.22 -1.12
CA SER A 50 -7.41 2.07 -2.18
C SER A 50 -7.08 3.54 -1.89
N PRO A 51 -5.82 3.96 -2.11
CA PRO A 51 -5.47 5.37 -2.06
C PRO A 51 -6.21 6.11 -3.18
N VAL A 52 -6.62 7.35 -2.92
CA VAL A 52 -7.40 8.17 -3.88
C VAL A 52 -6.73 8.31 -5.25
N LEU A 53 -5.41 8.16 -5.34
CA LEU A 53 -4.64 8.12 -6.59
C LEU A 53 -5.17 7.08 -7.58
N LEU A 54 -5.71 5.95 -7.10
CA LEU A 54 -6.22 4.89 -7.97
C LEU A 54 -7.44 5.34 -8.78
N ASN A 55 -8.24 6.29 -8.30
CA ASN A 55 -9.38 6.81 -9.06
C ASN A 55 -8.96 7.47 -10.39
N ALA A 56 -7.76 8.05 -10.44
CA ALA A 56 -7.22 8.61 -11.68
C ALA A 56 -6.78 7.52 -12.70
N ILE A 57 -6.44 6.32 -12.22
CA ILE A 57 -6.06 5.18 -13.07
C ILE A 57 -7.29 4.41 -13.56
N TYR A 58 -8.30 4.28 -12.70
CA TYR A 58 -9.52 3.55 -13.01
C TYR A 58 -10.55 4.37 -13.80
N ASP A 59 -10.30 5.66 -14.09
CA ASP A 59 -11.18 6.49 -14.89
C ASP A 59 -11.09 6.17 -16.39
N PRO A 60 -12.12 5.51 -16.97
CA PRO A 60 -12.10 5.20 -18.40
C PRO A 60 -12.16 6.47 -19.27
N GLN A 61 -12.69 7.58 -18.73
CA GLN A 61 -12.85 8.83 -19.47
C GLN A 61 -11.56 9.66 -19.50
N HIS A 62 -10.58 9.34 -18.66
CA HIS A 62 -9.34 10.11 -18.49
C HIS A 62 -9.64 11.62 -18.26
N ASP A 63 -10.66 11.93 -17.46
CA ASP A 63 -11.09 13.29 -17.18
C ASP A 63 -9.98 14.04 -16.46
N GLN A 64 -9.42 15.04 -17.14
CA GLN A 64 -8.33 15.86 -16.64
C GLN A 64 -8.71 16.65 -15.39
N LYS A 65 -10.00 16.97 -15.20
CA LYS A 65 -10.47 17.63 -13.98
C LYS A 65 -10.44 16.68 -12.80
N LEU A 66 -10.98 15.47 -12.96
CA LEU A 66 -10.93 14.45 -11.93
C LEU A 66 -9.48 14.09 -11.58
N TYR A 67 -8.63 13.92 -12.59
CA TYR A 67 -7.19 13.69 -12.41
C TYR A 67 -6.56 14.78 -11.53
N ALA A 68 -6.75 16.06 -11.88
CA ALA A 68 -6.18 17.17 -11.12
C ALA A 68 -6.72 17.23 -9.67
N GLU A 69 -8.00 16.93 -9.46
CA GLU A 69 -8.61 16.88 -8.13
C GLU A 69 -8.05 15.73 -7.28
N VAL A 70 -7.87 14.55 -7.86
CA VAL A 70 -7.27 13.38 -7.20
C VAL A 70 -5.83 13.68 -6.76
N ILE A 71 -5.00 14.23 -7.65
CA ILE A 71 -3.62 14.57 -7.32
C ILE A 71 -3.56 15.64 -6.22
N LYS A 72 -4.40 16.69 -6.34
CA LYS A 72 -4.50 17.71 -5.30
C LYS A 72 -4.88 17.10 -3.95
N LYS A 73 -5.91 16.26 -3.94
CA LYS A 73 -6.41 15.61 -2.72
C LYS A 73 -5.34 14.75 -2.06
N HIS A 74 -4.62 13.94 -2.83
CA HIS A 74 -3.52 13.13 -2.30
C HIS A 74 -2.44 13.99 -1.64
N ARG A 75 -2.09 15.14 -2.23
CA ARG A 75 -1.07 16.06 -1.69
C ARG A 75 -1.52 16.82 -0.43
N GLU A 76 -2.81 16.82 -0.09
CA GLU A 76 -3.30 17.35 1.19
C GLU A 76 -2.97 16.41 2.37
N HIS A 77 -2.68 15.15 2.09
CA HIS A 77 -2.40 14.14 3.09
C HIS A 77 -0.88 13.92 3.24
N ASN A 78 -0.44 13.67 4.47
CA ASN A 78 0.91 13.20 4.73
C ASN A 78 0.93 11.67 4.54
N THR A 79 1.38 11.22 3.37
CA THR A 79 1.24 9.83 2.93
C THR A 79 2.57 9.10 2.85
N LEU A 80 2.55 7.83 3.24
CA LEU A 80 3.55 6.85 2.87
C LEU A 80 2.92 5.92 1.83
N ASN A 81 3.46 5.92 0.61
CA ASN A 81 2.96 5.07 -0.46
C ASN A 81 3.81 3.81 -0.60
N LEU A 82 3.15 2.66 -0.65
CA LEU A 82 3.78 1.36 -0.86
C LEU A 82 3.26 0.78 -2.18
N PHE A 83 4.15 0.63 -3.16
CA PHE A 83 3.85 -0.06 -4.40
C PHE A 83 4.14 -1.56 -4.21
N VAL A 84 3.08 -2.35 -4.11
CA VAL A 84 3.20 -3.80 -3.93
C VAL A 84 3.41 -4.47 -5.29
N GLN A 85 4.61 -5.00 -5.52
CA GLN A 85 4.91 -5.79 -6.69
C GLN A 85 4.11 -7.09 -6.68
N ARG A 86 3.50 -7.38 -7.83
CA ARG A 86 2.77 -8.62 -8.09
C ARG A 86 3.69 -9.83 -7.96
N GLY A 87 3.18 -10.90 -7.36
CA GLY A 87 3.87 -12.18 -7.28
C GLY A 87 3.65 -13.04 -8.51
N SER A 88 4.07 -14.30 -8.41
CA SER A 88 3.93 -15.29 -9.47
C SER A 88 2.49 -15.77 -9.68
N GLU A 89 1.63 -15.66 -8.67
CA GLU A 89 0.25 -16.14 -8.72
C GLU A 89 -0.74 -15.00 -8.99
N PHE A 90 -1.70 -15.24 -9.87
CA PHE A 90 -2.77 -14.29 -10.17
C PHE A 90 -4.06 -14.70 -9.45
N GLN A 91 -4.49 -13.89 -8.48
CA GLN A 91 -5.73 -14.11 -7.74
C GLN A 91 -6.89 -13.32 -8.37
N GLN A 92 -7.89 -14.05 -8.89
CA GLN A 92 -9.08 -13.47 -9.54
C GLN A 92 -10.18 -13.04 -8.56
N ALA A 93 -10.25 -13.63 -7.37
CA ALA A 93 -11.36 -13.41 -6.44
C ALA A 93 -11.49 -11.92 -6.05
N GLY A 94 -12.68 -11.35 -6.27
CA GLY A 94 -12.97 -9.93 -6.00
C GLY A 94 -12.36 -8.97 -7.03
N ARG A 95 -11.86 -9.45 -8.18
CA ARG A 95 -11.39 -8.61 -9.30
C ARG A 95 -12.34 -8.71 -10.48
N ILE A 96 -12.60 -7.57 -11.11
CA ILE A 96 -13.29 -7.48 -12.41
C ILE A 96 -12.32 -7.58 -13.59
N HIS A 97 -11.03 -7.33 -13.36
CA HIS A 97 -9.98 -7.30 -14.38
C HIS A 97 -9.28 -8.66 -14.50
N ASP A 98 -8.83 -8.98 -15.71
CA ASP A 98 -7.93 -10.12 -15.96
C ASP A 98 -6.46 -9.78 -15.66
N LEU A 99 -5.56 -10.73 -15.90
CA LEU A 99 -4.12 -10.55 -15.66
C LEU A 99 -3.51 -9.45 -16.53
N SER A 100 -3.87 -9.39 -17.81
CA SER A 100 -3.31 -8.42 -18.76
C SER A 100 -3.73 -7.00 -18.40
N GLN A 101 -5.02 -6.81 -18.11
CA GLN A 101 -5.57 -5.54 -17.63
C GLN A 101 -4.95 -5.14 -16.30
N SER A 102 -4.78 -6.10 -15.38
CA SER A 102 -4.13 -5.84 -14.09
C SER A 102 -2.67 -5.39 -14.26
N GLN A 103 -1.93 -5.97 -15.20
CA GLN A 103 -0.56 -5.54 -15.52
C GLN A 103 -0.51 -4.15 -16.17
N GLU A 104 -1.53 -3.78 -16.94
CA GLU A 104 -1.64 -2.43 -17.50
C GLU A 104 -1.91 -1.40 -16.41
N ILE A 105 -2.79 -1.71 -15.46
CA ILE A 105 -3.03 -0.91 -14.26
C ILE A 105 -1.73 -0.75 -13.46
N ASP A 106 -0.97 -1.83 -13.24
CA ASP A 106 0.32 -1.76 -12.53
C ASP A 106 1.27 -0.73 -13.17
N ARG A 107 1.39 -0.76 -14.51
CA ARG A 107 2.20 0.22 -15.27
C ARG A 107 1.64 1.63 -15.18
N GLY A 108 0.32 1.78 -15.22
CA GLY A 108 -0.36 3.07 -15.06
C GLY A 108 -0.05 3.69 -13.69
N ILE A 109 -0.13 2.90 -12.62
CA ILE A 109 0.20 3.34 -11.26
C ILE A 109 1.65 3.82 -11.18
N GLN A 110 2.61 3.03 -11.66
CA GLN A 110 4.02 3.43 -11.65
C GLN A 110 4.28 4.70 -12.45
N SER A 111 3.60 4.85 -13.59
CA SER A 111 3.72 6.03 -14.44
C SER A 111 3.19 7.27 -13.75
N LEU A 112 2.00 7.19 -13.13
CA LEU A 112 1.40 8.28 -12.36
C LEU A 112 2.30 8.70 -11.20
N LEU A 113 2.79 7.74 -10.40
CA LEU A 113 3.66 8.03 -9.26
C LEU A 113 4.93 8.76 -9.71
N THR A 114 5.53 8.31 -10.81
CA THR A 114 6.75 8.93 -11.37
C THR A 114 6.47 10.31 -11.95
N GLN A 115 5.41 10.46 -12.75
CA GLN A 115 5.06 11.73 -13.41
C GLN A 115 4.70 12.82 -12.40
N GLU A 116 3.99 12.46 -11.34
CA GLU A 116 3.54 13.39 -10.30
C GLU A 116 4.56 13.60 -9.17
N ASN A 117 5.73 12.97 -9.28
CA ASN A 117 6.79 12.95 -8.26
C ASN A 117 6.26 12.55 -6.87
N VAL A 118 5.39 11.53 -6.83
CA VAL A 118 4.85 10.99 -5.59
C VAL A 118 5.87 9.98 -5.04
N PRO A 119 6.45 10.18 -3.85
CA PRO A 119 7.37 9.22 -3.26
C PRO A 119 6.67 7.90 -2.93
N PHE A 120 7.29 6.79 -3.29
CA PHE A 120 6.80 5.45 -2.97
C PHE A 120 7.96 4.48 -2.75
N GLU A 121 7.72 3.51 -1.88
CA GLU A 121 8.61 2.36 -1.70
C GLU A 121 8.03 1.13 -2.38
N THR A 122 8.89 0.29 -2.93
CA THR A 122 8.45 -0.97 -3.57
C THR A 122 8.56 -2.12 -2.59
N VAL A 123 7.48 -2.89 -2.44
CA VAL A 123 7.40 -4.05 -1.56
C VAL A 123 7.08 -5.29 -2.39
N THR A 124 7.74 -6.40 -2.14
CA THR A 124 7.60 -7.64 -2.92
C THR A 124 6.74 -8.69 -2.22
N HIS A 125 6.36 -9.74 -2.96
CA HIS A 125 5.60 -10.84 -2.37
C HIS A 125 6.37 -11.59 -1.27
N ALA A 126 7.70 -11.62 -1.32
CA ALA A 126 8.52 -12.23 -0.27
C ALA A 126 8.38 -11.49 1.07
N ASP A 127 8.10 -10.19 1.04
CA ASP A 127 8.07 -9.34 2.23
C ASP A 127 6.82 -9.55 3.09
N TYR A 128 5.72 -10.13 2.55
CA TYR A 128 4.47 -10.34 3.29
C TYR A 128 4.19 -11.79 3.71
N LEU A 129 4.85 -12.78 3.08
CA LEU A 129 4.50 -14.21 3.26
C LEU A 129 4.56 -14.68 4.72
N GLN A 130 5.42 -14.06 5.54
CA GLN A 130 5.51 -14.38 6.96
C GLN A 130 4.26 -13.94 7.75
N ALA A 131 3.72 -12.74 7.48
CA ALA A 131 2.56 -12.21 8.22
C ALA A 131 1.28 -13.00 7.95
N VAL A 132 1.14 -13.57 6.75
CA VAL A 132 -0.02 -14.42 6.39
C VAL A 132 0.08 -15.79 7.07
N GLN A 133 1.29 -16.36 7.17
CA GLN A 133 1.51 -17.66 7.82
C GLN A 133 1.14 -17.63 9.30
N ASP A 134 1.35 -16.50 9.98
CA ASP A 134 1.00 -16.32 11.40
C ASP A 134 -0.52 -16.26 11.65
N VAL A 135 -1.33 -15.89 10.64
CA VAL A 135 -2.80 -15.81 10.72
C VAL A 135 -3.49 -17.08 10.20
N GLN A 136 -2.76 -17.98 9.54
CA GLN A 136 -3.26 -19.23 8.97
C GLN A 136 -3.22 -20.49 9.88
N PRO A 137 -3.04 -20.49 11.23
CA PRO A 137 -2.77 -21.74 11.94
C PRO A 137 -4.00 -22.65 12.19
N ASN A 138 -5.10 -22.56 11.43
CA ASN A 138 -6.26 -23.43 11.66
C ASN A 138 -6.96 -24.02 10.42
N ASN A 139 -6.42 -23.89 9.20
CA ASN A 139 -7.07 -24.42 8.00
C ASN A 139 -6.16 -25.27 7.10
N GLN A 140 -5.24 -26.05 7.66
CA GLN A 140 -4.55 -27.09 6.88
C GLN A 140 -4.60 -28.47 7.55
N VAL A 141 -5.38 -29.34 6.91
CA VAL A 141 -5.13 -30.77 6.87
C VAL A 141 -3.66 -30.99 6.48
N GLN A 142 -3.00 -31.80 7.31
CA GLN A 142 -1.58 -32.16 7.24
C GLN A 142 -1.14 -32.56 5.82
N LYS A 143 -0.02 -31.98 5.35
CA LYS A 143 0.96 -32.70 4.54
C LYS A 143 2.37 -32.38 5.01
N GLU A 144 3.03 -33.42 5.50
CA GLU A 144 4.41 -33.45 5.98
C GLU A 144 5.41 -33.25 4.83
N GLY A 145 6.52 -32.54 5.08
CA GLY A 145 7.69 -32.58 4.20
C GLY A 145 8.64 -31.37 4.21
N GLN A 146 9.59 -31.36 5.15
CA GLN A 146 11.01 -30.92 5.04
C GLN A 146 11.38 -29.46 4.65
N HIS A 147 11.96 -28.70 5.60
CA HIS A 147 13.42 -28.45 5.72
C HIS A 147 13.70 -27.56 6.96
N ALA A 148 14.70 -27.91 7.77
CA ALA A 148 15.09 -27.14 8.95
C ALA A 148 16.12 -26.06 8.59
N GLN A 149 15.80 -24.78 8.84
CA GLN A 149 16.71 -23.65 8.72
C GLN A 149 17.47 -23.37 10.04
N THR A 150 18.70 -22.89 9.90
CA THR A 150 19.69 -22.70 10.96
C THR A 150 19.45 -21.45 11.81
N GLN A 151 20.02 -21.39 13.02
CA GLN A 151 19.79 -20.33 14.00
C GLN A 151 20.21 -18.93 13.49
N GLU A 152 21.21 -18.83 12.60
CA GLU A 152 21.62 -17.56 11.95
C GLU A 152 20.61 -17.06 10.91
N GLU A 153 19.80 -17.95 10.31
CA GLU A 153 18.74 -17.57 9.36
C GLU A 153 17.49 -17.04 10.09
N ARG A 154 17.39 -17.25 11.42
CA ARG A 154 16.28 -16.75 12.24
C ARG A 154 16.45 -15.30 12.70
N ASP A 155 17.69 -14.82 12.74
CA ASP A 155 18.02 -13.52 13.34
C ASP A 155 18.22 -12.38 12.30
N ALA A 156 17.95 -12.64 11.02
CA ALA A 156 18.12 -11.66 9.94
C ALA A 156 16.79 -11.31 9.23
N PHE A 157 16.00 -10.42 9.84
CA PHE A 157 14.81 -9.84 9.21
C PHE A 157 15.20 -8.51 8.53
N SER A 158 15.17 -8.42 7.20
CA SER A 158 15.60 -7.20 6.49
C SER A 158 14.53 -6.62 5.55
N LEU A 159 13.78 -5.64 6.05
CA LEU A 159 13.43 -4.45 5.25
C LEU A 159 14.66 -3.53 5.28
N GLY A 160 15.44 -3.52 4.19
CA GLY A 160 16.48 -2.52 3.92
C GLY A 160 17.73 -2.58 4.82
N ARG A 161 18.88 -2.94 4.22
CA ARG A 161 20.21 -3.02 4.87
C ARG A 161 20.79 -1.65 5.29
N ARG A 162 20.12 -0.91 6.17
CA ARG A 162 20.69 0.27 6.84
C ARG A 162 20.22 0.31 8.29
N SER A 163 21.19 0.35 9.21
CA SER A 163 20.95 0.74 10.59
C SER A 163 20.35 2.15 10.66
N ALA A 164 19.63 2.48 11.73
CA ALA A 164 19.14 3.85 11.97
C ALA A 164 20.25 4.92 11.79
N GLN A 165 21.49 4.60 12.15
CA GLN A 165 22.65 5.48 11.96
C GLN A 165 22.98 5.73 10.48
N GLU A 166 22.87 4.71 9.62
CA GLU A 166 23.09 4.83 8.18
C GLU A 166 21.95 5.58 7.49
N ILE A 167 20.71 5.41 7.96
CA ILE A 167 19.54 6.16 7.48
C ILE A 167 19.71 7.66 7.79
N MET A 168 20.07 7.99 9.04
CA MET A 168 20.31 9.38 9.45
C MET A 168 21.52 10.02 8.74
N ARG A 169 22.59 9.26 8.51
CA ARG A 169 23.75 9.72 7.72
C ARG A 169 23.40 10.01 6.26
N ALA A 170 22.37 9.35 5.72
CA ALA A 170 21.85 9.61 4.37
C ALA A 170 20.91 10.83 4.31
N GLY A 171 20.79 11.60 5.38
CA GLY A 171 20.01 12.85 5.43
C GLY A 171 18.54 12.66 5.83
N TYR A 172 18.08 11.43 6.07
CA TYR A 172 16.73 11.16 6.53
C TYR A 172 16.58 11.53 8.02
N GLN A 173 15.46 12.13 8.38
CA GLN A 173 15.15 12.56 9.75
C GLN A 173 14.11 11.64 10.38
N PRO A 174 14.16 11.40 11.71
CA PRO A 174 13.11 10.66 12.40
C PRO A 174 11.74 11.29 12.13
N PHE A 175 10.81 10.48 11.65
CA PHE A 175 9.45 10.89 11.28
C PHE A 175 8.42 10.27 12.22
N TYR A 176 8.62 9.00 12.56
CA TYR A 176 7.79 8.29 13.52
C TYR A 176 8.65 7.35 14.34
N ASP A 177 8.44 7.35 15.65
CA ASP A 177 9.18 6.51 16.58
C ASP A 177 8.22 5.97 17.64
N LYS A 178 7.94 4.65 17.58
CA LYS A 178 7.12 3.99 18.60
C LYS A 178 7.40 2.50 18.67
N GLY A 179 7.82 2.05 19.85
CA GLY A 179 8.11 0.64 20.10
C GLY A 179 9.28 0.19 19.23
N ASN A 180 9.06 -0.87 18.45
CA ASN A 180 10.10 -1.48 17.63
C ASN A 180 10.16 -0.91 16.20
N LEU A 181 9.29 0.04 15.83
CA LEU A 181 9.23 0.61 14.47
C LEU A 181 9.69 2.07 14.49
N HIS A 182 10.75 2.34 13.73
CA HIS A 182 11.26 3.67 13.46
C HIS A 182 11.11 3.98 11.97
N ILE A 183 10.45 5.09 11.65
CA ILE A 183 10.27 5.59 10.29
C ILE A 183 11.04 6.89 10.19
N PHE A 184 11.81 7.04 9.13
CA PHE A 184 12.57 8.24 8.82
C PHE A 184 12.09 8.80 7.50
N GLN A 185 12.00 10.13 7.39
CA GLN A 185 11.60 10.83 6.16
C GLN A 185 12.77 11.68 5.64
N ASN A 186 13.00 11.65 4.34
CA ASN A 186 13.91 12.57 3.68
C ASN A 186 13.21 13.94 3.54
N PRO A 187 13.74 15.02 4.13
CA PRO A 187 13.08 16.32 4.11
C PRO A 187 13.10 16.99 2.72
N GLU A 188 13.98 16.57 1.81
CA GLU A 188 14.10 17.12 0.46
C GLU A 188 13.20 16.40 -0.55
N THR A 189 13.07 15.08 -0.42
CA THR A 189 12.32 14.26 -1.39
C THR A 189 10.99 13.73 -0.87
N GLY A 190 10.76 13.78 0.44
CA GLY A 190 9.59 13.17 1.09
C GLY A 190 9.64 11.64 1.17
N GLY A 191 10.68 10.99 0.65
CA GLY A 191 10.82 9.52 0.69
C GLY A 191 11.05 8.98 2.10
N PHE A 192 10.66 7.73 2.36
CA PHE A 192 10.72 7.13 3.69
C PHE A 192 11.69 5.97 3.77
N GLN A 193 12.33 5.77 4.92
CA GLN A 193 13.07 4.56 5.25
C GLN A 193 12.64 4.02 6.62
N PHE A 194 12.72 2.70 6.77
CA PHE A 194 12.26 1.99 7.95
C PHE A 194 13.42 1.31 8.65
N TYR A 195 13.37 1.32 9.98
CA TYR A 195 14.23 0.51 10.82
C TYR A 195 13.37 -0.15 11.89
N ALA A 196 13.42 -1.48 11.93
CA ALA A 196 12.77 -2.26 12.97
C ALA A 196 13.82 -2.87 13.90
N VAL A 197 13.62 -2.74 15.21
CA VAL A 197 14.48 -3.36 16.24
C VAL A 197 13.80 -4.64 16.73
N SER A 198 14.49 -5.78 16.73
CA SER A 198 13.98 -7.02 17.33
C SER A 198 14.00 -6.99 18.85
#